data_AF-A0A9W9B5D0-F1
#
_entry.id   AF-A0A9W9B5D0-F1
#
_cell.length_a   1.000
_cell.length_b   1.000
_cell.length_c   1.000
_cell.angle_alpha   90.00
_cell.angle_beta   90.00
_cell.angle_gamma   90.00
#
_symmetry.space_group_name_H-M   'P 1'
#
loop_
_entity.id
_entity.type
_entity.pdbx_description
1 polymer ?
#
loop_
_entity_poly.entity_id
_entity_poly.type
_entity_poly.pdbx_seq_one_letter_code
_entity_poly.pdbx_strand_id
1 'polypeptide(L)'
;MDQAQAQDQPEAPPLAHGGQQEAPAIRLLAERLAVSKPELDERTLPGEGDGNRKDSENSRKGPDAGLDTLNRRFYSSAQWTADGTVILALSSDQTVSSFVLPADLLQPAGEARKLGCQASIKLPEPTQTLAAAPYFSLANPASQMFLVGCRDHPLHLYHAFPQPEDTKTGAAAAAAVASRTPLYTYKLIRHESEQYITPASLLWEYPGTHFVCGSANRIDLFDVSGHCSDGPTVTVPTIPSRRHIAKGSGVGMKGTVAALASSPPADANGHGSILAAGTWTRWMGTYDLHRSDRVVANWSIADADQKAFRISLGGQGVVQTAWSPCGRYLVVNERQADGLLVYDIRGTGQLLAVLKGRRSTTQQRLHFDVFPAETGFEVWAGTQHGTVAVWEGVGMQNDAIDPSWTWKAHESPIGSTIVHSSGSVAATCSGGWGYPREQDLDTASAGADPTLDGYNHHTRIFDESSIRIWSVGGQSVTA
;
A
#
# COMPACT_ATOMS: atom_id res chain seq x y z
N MET A 1 -60.87 -29.40 -42.68
CA MET A 1 -60.09 -30.14 -41.68
C MET A 1 -58.70 -29.53 -41.68
N ASP A 2 -58.47 -28.60 -40.78
CA ASP A 2 -57.38 -28.68 -39.80
C ASP A 2 -57.42 -27.45 -38.92
N GLN A 3 -57.76 -27.69 -37.66
CA GLN A 3 -57.65 -26.73 -36.57
C GLN A 3 -56.17 -26.70 -36.17
N ALA A 4 -55.53 -25.53 -36.21
CA ALA A 4 -54.27 -25.30 -35.53
C ALA A 4 -54.53 -24.37 -34.35
N GLN A 5 -54.37 -24.95 -33.15
CA GLN A 5 -54.54 -24.31 -31.85
C GLN A 5 -53.51 -23.19 -31.65
N ALA A 6 -53.98 -22.02 -31.21
CA ALA A 6 -53.12 -20.99 -30.63
C ALA A 6 -52.69 -21.47 -29.24
N GLN A 7 -51.39 -21.73 -29.06
CA GLN A 7 -50.77 -21.93 -27.75
C GLN A 7 -50.29 -20.58 -27.23
N ASP A 8 -50.87 -20.17 -26.11
CA ASP A 8 -50.50 -19.02 -25.30
C ASP A 8 -49.13 -19.30 -24.65
N GLN A 9 -48.10 -18.50 -24.97
CA GLN A 9 -46.82 -18.54 -24.26
C GLN A 9 -46.92 -17.64 -23.01
N PRO A 10 -46.49 -18.10 -21.82
CA PRO A 10 -46.46 -17.23 -20.66
C PRO A 10 -45.34 -16.19 -20.81
N GLU A 11 -45.73 -14.92 -20.64
CA GLU A 11 -44.85 -13.75 -20.55
C GLU A 11 -43.73 -14.01 -19.53
N ALA A 12 -42.47 -13.88 -19.97
CA ALA A 12 -41.33 -13.93 -19.07
C ALA A 12 -41.38 -12.74 -18.10
N PRO A 13 -41.13 -12.94 -16.79
CA PRO A 13 -41.15 -11.83 -15.85
C PRO A 13 -40.01 -10.86 -16.17
N PRO A 14 -40.22 -9.54 -16.02
CA PRO A 14 -39.18 -8.56 -16.27
C PRO A 14 -38.03 -8.76 -15.30
N LEU A 15 -36.82 -8.84 -15.84
CA LEU A 15 -35.57 -8.83 -15.09
C LEU A 15 -35.56 -7.61 -14.18
N ALA A 16 -35.57 -7.85 -12.87
CA ALA A 16 -35.42 -6.81 -11.87
C ALA A 16 -34.05 -6.13 -12.08
N HIS A 17 -34.09 -4.88 -12.53
CA HIS A 17 -32.92 -4.00 -12.53
C HIS A 17 -32.39 -3.87 -11.10
N GLY A 18 -31.05 -3.87 -10.99
CA GLY A 18 -30.27 -4.02 -9.77
C GLY A 18 -30.76 -3.20 -8.58
N GLY A 19 -30.99 -3.89 -7.47
CA GLY A 19 -31.01 -3.24 -6.17
C GLY A 19 -29.65 -2.62 -5.92
N GLN A 20 -29.61 -1.30 -5.76
CA GLN A 20 -28.46 -0.62 -5.17
C GLN A 20 -28.32 -1.17 -3.75
N GLN A 21 -27.31 -2.00 -3.53
CA GLN A 21 -27.00 -2.52 -2.21
C GLN A 21 -26.56 -1.34 -1.35
N GLU A 22 -27.27 -1.13 -0.23
CA GLU A 22 -27.00 -0.02 0.67
C GLU A 22 -25.59 -0.17 1.27
N ALA A 23 -24.80 0.90 1.25
CA ALA A 23 -23.44 0.87 1.75
C ALA A 23 -23.41 0.48 3.23
N PRO A 24 -22.47 -0.38 3.67
CA PRO A 24 -22.38 -0.76 5.07
C PRO A 24 -22.07 0.46 5.94
N ALA A 25 -22.54 0.43 7.19
CA ALA A 25 -22.19 1.45 8.16
C ALA A 25 -20.68 1.42 8.45
N ILE A 26 -20.02 2.56 8.23
CA ILE A 26 -18.59 2.76 8.48
C ILE A 26 -18.42 3.72 9.66
N ARG A 27 -17.64 3.32 10.67
CA ARG A 27 -17.36 4.15 11.85
C ARG A 27 -15.87 4.19 12.15
N LEU A 28 -15.36 5.38 12.44
CA LEU A 28 -13.98 5.58 12.86
C LEU A 28 -13.80 5.06 14.29
N LEU A 29 -12.89 4.12 14.48
CA LEU A 29 -12.56 3.51 15.77
C LEU A 29 -11.33 4.14 16.40
N ALA A 30 -10.29 4.40 15.59
CA ALA A 30 -9.05 4.96 16.06
C ALA A 30 -8.29 5.71 14.97
N GLU A 31 -7.46 6.68 15.35
CA GLU A 31 -6.61 7.41 14.41
C GLU A 31 -5.25 7.82 14.97
N ARG A 32 -4.28 7.98 14.06
CA ARG A 32 -2.96 8.58 14.31
C ARG A 32 -2.69 9.66 13.26
N LEU A 33 -2.48 10.90 13.69
CA LEU A 33 -1.95 11.96 12.83
C LEU A 33 -0.44 11.83 12.67
N ALA A 34 0.08 12.08 11.46
CA ALA A 34 1.51 12.06 11.17
C ALA A 34 2.25 13.22 11.86
N VAL A 35 1.60 14.39 11.91
CA VAL A 35 2.05 15.58 12.62
C VAL A 35 1.14 15.78 13.82
N SER A 36 1.67 15.67 15.04
CA SER A 36 0.97 16.16 16.22
C SER A 36 0.95 17.68 16.13
N LYS A 37 -0.25 18.31 16.14
CA LYS A 37 -0.33 19.75 16.42
C LYS A 37 0.51 20.01 17.68
N PRO A 38 1.39 21.03 17.71
CA PRO A 38 1.97 21.43 18.98
C PRO A 38 0.78 21.75 19.90
N GLU A 39 0.64 20.99 20.97
CA GLU A 39 -0.26 21.37 22.05
C GLU A 39 0.26 22.73 22.52
N LEU A 40 -0.51 23.78 22.26
CA LEU A 40 -0.31 25.06 22.92
C LEU A 40 -0.46 24.76 24.40
N ASP A 41 0.67 24.72 25.09
CA ASP A 41 0.78 24.61 26.54
C ASP A 41 0.05 25.86 27.12
N GLU A 42 -1.27 25.79 27.30
CA GLU A 42 -2.03 26.70 28.16
C GLU A 42 -1.65 26.38 29.61
N ARG A 43 -0.38 26.61 29.94
CA ARG A 43 0.04 26.76 31.33
C ARG A 43 -0.42 28.14 31.77
N THR A 44 -1.61 28.13 32.37
CA THR A 44 -2.12 29.14 33.31
C THR A 44 -0.96 29.86 34.01
N LEU A 45 -0.73 31.12 33.64
CA LEU A 45 0.18 32.00 34.38
C LEU A 45 -0.51 32.38 35.69
N PRO A 46 0.10 32.15 36.87
CA PRO A 46 -0.39 32.76 38.09
C PRO A 46 -0.10 34.26 38.08
N GLY A 47 -1.08 35.04 38.49
CA GLY A 47 -1.02 36.49 38.54
C GLY A 47 -0.10 37.06 39.63
N GLU A 48 0.20 38.34 39.39
CA GLU A 48 0.69 39.40 40.28
C GLU A 48 2.18 39.44 40.69
N GLY A 49 2.78 40.60 40.40
CA GLY A 49 4.11 41.01 40.84
C GLY A 49 4.65 42.21 40.06
N ASP A 50 4.26 43.41 40.49
CA ASP A 50 4.63 44.74 39.98
C ASP A 50 6.15 44.98 39.88
N GLY A 51 6.63 45.68 38.83
CA GLY A 51 8.07 45.88 38.61
C GLY A 51 8.49 46.53 37.28
N ASN A 52 8.20 47.82 37.16
CA ASN A 52 8.69 48.81 36.19
C ASN A 52 10.10 48.55 35.59
N ARG A 53 10.20 48.37 34.25
CA ARG A 53 11.40 48.67 33.44
C ARG A 53 11.01 48.88 31.97
N LYS A 54 11.24 50.10 31.48
CA LYS A 54 11.28 50.46 30.04
C LYS A 54 12.43 49.71 29.38
N ASP A 55 12.24 49.19 28.17
CA ASP A 55 13.15 49.42 27.03
C ASP A 55 12.65 48.73 25.73
N SER A 56 12.66 49.55 24.66
CA SER A 56 12.78 49.24 23.22
C SER A 56 11.80 48.28 22.54
N GLU A 57 10.85 48.88 21.80
CA GLU A 57 10.21 48.30 20.62
C GLU A 57 11.25 48.06 19.50
N ASN A 58 11.58 46.81 19.20
CA ASN A 58 11.95 46.39 17.83
C ASN A 58 11.93 44.86 17.73
N SER A 59 10.78 44.27 17.41
CA SER A 59 10.74 42.89 16.91
C SER A 59 10.00 42.89 15.58
N ARG A 60 10.80 42.93 14.52
CA ARG A 60 10.37 42.68 13.14
C ARG A 60 9.85 41.23 13.09
N LYS A 61 8.54 41.06 12.91
CA LYS A 61 7.97 39.78 12.47
C LYS A 61 8.42 39.53 11.03
N GLY A 62 9.47 38.72 10.86
CA GLY A 62 9.83 38.12 9.59
C GLY A 62 8.90 36.94 9.24
N PRO A 63 8.89 36.48 7.98
CA PRO A 63 7.91 35.51 7.49
C PRO A 63 8.29 34.08 7.91
N ASP A 64 7.65 33.57 8.96
CA ASP A 64 7.79 32.17 9.42
C ASP A 64 7.13 31.13 8.47
N ALA A 65 6.48 31.57 7.40
CA ALA A 65 5.74 30.69 6.48
C ALA A 65 6.63 29.73 5.67
N GLY A 66 7.93 30.01 5.55
CA GLY A 66 8.87 29.18 4.77
C GLY A 66 9.43 27.97 5.52
N LEU A 67 9.54 28.04 6.85
CA LEU A 67 10.20 27.01 7.66
C LEU A 67 9.27 25.83 8.00
N ASP A 68 7.95 26.09 8.04
CA ASP A 68 6.93 25.14 8.51
C ASP A 68 6.58 24.06 7.47
N THR A 69 6.95 24.27 6.20
CA THR A 69 6.76 23.29 5.11
C THR A 69 7.85 22.21 5.08
N LEU A 70 9.04 22.50 5.63
CA LEU A 70 10.20 21.60 5.61
C LEU A 70 10.15 20.50 6.68
N ASN A 71 9.32 20.67 7.72
CA ASN A 71 9.22 19.73 8.85
C ASN A 71 7.94 18.89 8.86
N ARG A 72 7.10 18.98 7.82
CA ARG A 72 5.92 18.11 7.71
C ARG A 72 6.31 16.75 7.16
N ARG A 73 5.83 15.70 7.83
CA ARG A 73 5.93 14.32 7.37
C ARG A 73 4.55 13.78 7.06
N PHE A 74 4.50 12.79 6.18
CA PHE A 74 3.28 12.08 5.86
C PHE A 74 3.52 10.57 5.83
N TYR A 75 2.47 9.79 6.07
CA TYR A 75 2.50 8.35 5.88
C TYR A 75 2.36 8.00 4.39
N SER A 76 3.27 7.18 3.88
CA SER A 76 3.30 6.78 2.47
C SER A 76 2.60 5.44 2.22
N SER A 77 2.68 4.51 3.17
CA SER A 77 2.01 3.21 3.09
C SER A 77 1.85 2.57 4.47
N ALA A 78 0.93 1.62 4.59
CA ALA A 78 0.73 0.81 5.79
C ALA A 78 0.42 -0.65 5.43
N GLN A 79 0.83 -1.59 6.28
CA GLN A 79 0.49 -3.02 6.17
C GLN A 79 0.15 -3.62 7.53
N TRP A 80 -0.80 -4.57 7.55
CA TRP A 80 -1.07 -5.40 8.70
C TRP A 80 0.05 -6.40 8.91
N THR A 81 0.36 -6.71 10.18
CA THR A 81 1.09 -7.93 10.52
C THR A 81 0.21 -9.15 10.32
N ALA A 82 0.83 -10.34 10.19
CA ALA A 82 0.12 -11.58 9.88
C ALA A 82 -0.98 -11.95 10.90
N ASP A 83 -0.77 -11.62 12.18
CA ASP A 83 -1.75 -11.80 13.24
C ASP A 83 -2.80 -10.67 13.34
N GLY A 84 -2.69 -9.62 12.53
CA GLY A 84 -3.62 -8.49 12.50
C GLY A 84 -3.55 -7.55 13.71
N THR A 85 -2.57 -7.71 14.59
CA THR A 85 -2.50 -6.95 15.85
C THR A 85 -1.68 -5.66 15.76
N VAL A 86 -0.84 -5.53 14.74
CA VAL A 86 0.06 -4.39 14.54
C VAL A 86 -0.05 -3.85 13.11
N ILE A 87 -0.01 -2.53 12.98
CA ILE A 87 0.19 -1.84 11.71
C ILE A 87 1.64 -1.38 11.63
N LEU A 88 2.34 -1.76 10.56
CA LEU A 88 3.62 -1.18 10.18
C LEU A 88 3.39 -0.09 9.14
N ALA A 89 3.84 1.13 9.40
CA ALA A 89 3.68 2.25 8.48
C ALA A 89 5.03 2.83 8.04
N LEU A 90 5.15 3.12 6.74
CA LEU A 90 6.24 3.91 6.20
C LEU A 90 5.85 5.39 6.20
N SER A 91 6.82 6.23 6.55
CA SER A 91 6.69 7.67 6.56
C SER A 91 7.67 8.33 5.58
N SER A 92 7.33 9.53 5.11
CA SER A 92 8.16 10.32 4.18
C SER A 92 9.52 10.70 4.76
N ASP A 93 9.64 10.69 6.09
CA ASP A 93 10.88 10.89 6.83
C ASP A 93 11.70 9.60 6.95
N GLN A 94 11.47 8.58 6.12
CA GLN A 94 12.26 7.33 6.11
C GLN A 94 12.12 6.54 7.42
N THR A 95 11.00 6.70 8.12
CA THR A 95 10.72 5.98 9.37
C THR A 95 9.75 4.83 9.12
N VAL A 96 10.04 3.65 9.67
CA VAL A 96 9.07 2.57 9.87
C VAL A 96 8.51 2.72 11.29
N SER A 97 7.20 2.91 11.42
CA SER A 97 6.52 3.00 12.72
C SER A 97 5.63 1.80 12.96
N SER A 98 5.66 1.27 14.18
CA SER A 98 4.86 0.13 14.63
C SER A 98 3.73 0.62 15.54
N PHE A 99 2.48 0.34 15.16
CA PHE A 99 1.27 0.70 15.89
C PHE A 99 0.52 -0.56 16.33
N VAL A 100 0.55 -0.86 17.63
CA VAL A 100 -0.21 -1.94 18.25
C VAL A 100 -1.65 -1.50 18.42
N LEU A 101 -2.60 -2.34 17.98
CA LEU A 101 -4.01 -2.09 18.16
C LEU A 101 -4.41 -2.22 19.64
N PRO A 102 -5.25 -1.30 20.17
CA PRO A 102 -5.82 -1.45 21.50
C PRO A 102 -6.70 -2.72 21.59
N ALA A 103 -6.60 -3.47 22.69
CA ALA A 103 -7.42 -4.67 22.90
C ALA A 103 -8.92 -4.35 23.02
N ASP A 104 -9.26 -3.12 23.40
CA ASP A 104 -10.62 -2.61 23.52
C ASP A 104 -11.13 -1.92 22.24
N LEU A 105 -10.41 -2.01 21.11
CA LEU A 105 -10.70 -1.27 19.87
C LEU A 105 -12.16 -1.36 19.40
N LEU A 106 -12.80 -2.53 19.55
CA LEU A 106 -14.18 -2.77 19.14
C LEU A 106 -15.22 -2.41 20.22
N GLN A 107 -14.80 -2.09 21.44
CA GLN A 107 -15.71 -1.67 22.48
C GLN A 107 -16.27 -0.28 22.15
N PRO A 108 -17.57 -0.03 22.42
CA PRO A 108 -18.21 1.23 22.09
C PRO A 108 -17.50 2.38 22.82
N ALA A 109 -16.99 3.32 22.03
CA ALA A 109 -16.40 4.56 22.50
C ALA A 109 -17.10 5.73 21.81
N GLY A 110 -17.50 6.76 22.55
CA GLY A 110 -18.17 7.94 21.98
C GLY A 110 -17.31 8.67 20.94
N GLU A 111 -15.99 8.67 21.12
CA GLU A 111 -15.02 9.30 20.23
C GLU A 111 -14.00 8.29 19.69
N ALA A 112 -13.36 8.63 18.57
CA ALA A 112 -12.28 7.84 18.00
C ALA A 112 -11.04 7.83 18.92
N ARG A 113 -10.47 6.65 19.15
CA ARG A 113 -9.29 6.48 20.00
C ARG A 113 -8.04 7.06 19.34
N LYS A 114 -7.13 7.63 20.12
CA LYS A 114 -5.80 8.01 19.64
C LYS A 114 -4.88 6.78 19.62
N LEU A 115 -4.35 6.42 18.46
CA LEU A 115 -3.36 5.35 18.35
C LEU A 115 -1.99 5.84 18.86
N GLY A 116 -1.38 5.07 19.75
CA GLY A 116 0.00 5.28 20.21
C GLY A 116 0.99 4.65 19.23
N CYS A 117 2.13 5.30 19.01
CA CYS A 117 3.27 4.69 18.32
C CYS A 117 4.14 3.98 19.35
N GLN A 118 4.30 2.66 19.26
CA GLN A 118 5.04 1.88 20.26
C GLN A 118 6.54 1.80 19.92
N ALA A 119 6.88 1.74 18.63
CA ALA A 119 8.27 1.74 18.19
C ALA A 119 8.41 2.45 16.84
N SER A 120 9.59 3.01 16.61
CA SER A 120 9.95 3.61 15.33
C SER A 120 11.42 3.36 15.02
N ILE A 121 11.69 3.02 13.76
CA ILE A 121 13.04 2.79 13.25
C ILE A 121 13.28 3.77 12.11
N LYS A 122 14.34 4.56 12.23
CA LYS A 122 14.83 5.39 11.14
C LYS A 122 15.68 4.53 10.20
N LEU A 123 15.30 4.48 8.94
CA LEU A 123 16.04 3.80 7.89
C LEU A 123 17.21 4.69 7.43
N PRO A 124 18.29 4.09 6.89
CA PRO A 124 19.44 4.85 6.40
C PRO A 124 19.13 5.67 5.15
N GLU A 125 18.20 5.19 4.33
CA GLU A 125 17.78 5.82 3.07
C GLU A 125 16.27 5.59 2.83
N PRO A 126 15.62 6.38 1.95
CA PRO A 126 14.24 6.14 1.56
C PRO A 126 14.04 4.75 0.94
N THR A 127 12.96 4.10 1.35
CA THR A 127 12.54 2.80 0.80
C THR A 127 11.13 2.90 0.21
N GLN A 128 10.87 2.03 -0.75
CA GLN A 128 9.52 1.73 -1.27
C GLN A 128 9.16 0.26 -1.04
N THR A 129 9.99 -0.47 -0.29
CA THR A 129 9.87 -1.90 -0.05
C THR A 129 9.89 -2.17 1.46
N LEU A 130 8.85 -2.84 1.93
CA LEU A 130 8.68 -3.27 3.31
C LEU A 130 7.86 -4.56 3.29
N ALA A 131 8.34 -5.60 3.95
CA ALA A 131 7.61 -6.86 4.10
C ALA A 131 7.65 -7.32 5.56
N ALA A 132 6.51 -7.37 6.24
CA ALA A 132 6.39 -7.98 7.55
C ALA A 132 6.64 -9.50 7.47
N ALA A 133 7.12 -10.10 8.56
CA ALA A 133 7.23 -11.55 8.64
C ALA A 133 5.85 -12.20 8.44
N PRO A 134 5.70 -13.22 7.59
CA PRO A 134 4.40 -13.85 7.31
C PRO A 134 3.88 -14.70 8.49
N TYR A 135 4.70 -14.88 9.52
CA TYR A 135 4.39 -15.55 10.78
C TYR A 135 4.44 -14.59 11.99
N PHE A 136 4.41 -13.28 11.74
CA PHE A 136 4.46 -12.26 12.78
C PHE A 136 3.34 -12.48 13.81
N SER A 137 3.72 -12.56 15.08
CA SER A 137 2.82 -12.56 16.22
C SER A 137 3.31 -11.61 17.30
N LEU A 138 2.45 -10.70 17.74
CA LEU A 138 2.74 -9.79 18.86
C LEU A 138 3.01 -10.56 20.15
N ALA A 139 2.44 -11.74 20.35
CA ALA A 139 2.69 -12.58 21.52
C ALA A 139 4.08 -13.23 21.51
N ASN A 140 4.73 -13.34 20.35
CA ASN A 140 6.04 -13.98 20.22
C ASN A 140 7.11 -12.99 19.70
N PRO A 141 7.95 -12.43 20.59
CA PRO A 141 9.01 -11.50 20.22
C PRO A 141 9.90 -11.98 19.08
N ALA A 142 10.28 -13.26 19.03
CA ALA A 142 11.17 -13.78 17.99
C ALA A 142 10.57 -13.70 16.57
N SER A 143 9.25 -13.54 16.45
CA SER A 143 8.55 -13.39 15.17
C SER A 143 8.35 -11.95 14.72
N GLN A 144 8.63 -10.97 15.59
CA GLN A 144 8.30 -9.57 15.38
C GLN A 144 9.31 -8.88 14.46
N MET A 145 9.37 -9.31 13.19
CA MET A 145 10.38 -8.88 12.24
C MET A 145 9.77 -8.31 10.97
N PHE A 146 10.55 -7.47 10.29
CA PHE A 146 10.24 -7.02 8.95
C PHE A 146 11.52 -6.85 8.12
N LEU A 147 11.40 -7.03 6.81
CA LEU A 147 12.45 -6.79 5.83
C LEU A 147 12.25 -5.46 5.13
N VAL A 148 13.35 -4.76 4.85
CA VAL A 148 13.39 -3.52 4.07
C VAL A 148 14.54 -3.55 3.07
N GLY A 149 14.28 -3.06 1.86
CA GLY A 149 15.32 -2.77 0.87
C GLY A 149 15.52 -1.28 0.67
N CYS A 150 16.64 -0.75 1.16
CA CYS A 150 17.03 0.64 1.02
C CYS A 150 17.87 0.87 -0.24
N ARG A 151 17.91 2.11 -0.74
CA ARG A 151 18.77 2.48 -1.87
C ARG A 151 20.25 2.36 -1.47
N ASP A 152 21.08 1.80 -2.36
CA ASP A 152 22.54 1.67 -2.19
C ASP A 152 22.99 0.94 -0.90
N HIS A 153 22.14 0.12 -0.30
CA HIS A 153 22.38 -0.65 0.93
C HIS A 153 22.05 -2.14 0.72
N PRO A 154 22.58 -3.05 1.57
CA PRO A 154 22.07 -4.41 1.60
C PRO A 154 20.61 -4.44 2.06
N LEU A 155 19.94 -5.57 1.84
CA LEU A 155 18.60 -5.77 2.38
C LEU A 155 18.71 -5.94 3.89
N HIS A 156 17.90 -5.25 4.67
CA HIS A 156 17.98 -5.23 6.12
C HIS A 156 16.79 -5.98 6.73
N LEU A 157 17.10 -6.83 7.72
CA LEU A 157 16.11 -7.42 8.62
C LEU A 157 16.11 -6.64 9.93
N TYR A 158 14.93 -6.17 10.35
CA TYR A 158 14.77 -5.44 11.61
C TYR A 158 13.76 -6.13 12.52
N HIS A 159 13.92 -5.93 13.83
CA HIS A 159 12.88 -6.22 14.81
C HIS A 159 11.88 -5.05 14.86
N ALA A 160 10.58 -5.30 14.85
CA ALA A 160 9.53 -4.28 14.87
C ALA A 160 9.47 -3.47 16.17
N PHE A 161 9.88 -4.09 17.28
CA PHE A 161 9.94 -3.49 18.61
C PHE A 161 11.33 -3.71 19.23
N PRO A 162 12.38 -3.07 18.70
CA PRO A 162 13.71 -3.35 19.21
C PRO A 162 13.79 -2.92 20.69
N GLN A 163 14.55 -3.64 21.51
CA GLN A 163 14.77 -3.23 22.91
C GLN A 163 15.81 -2.10 22.98
N PRO A 164 15.71 -1.17 23.94
CA PRO A 164 16.83 -0.29 24.29
C PRO A 164 18.03 -1.16 24.61
N GLU A 165 19.13 -0.98 23.88
CA GLU A 165 20.39 -1.56 24.34
C GLU A 165 20.69 -0.98 25.72
N ASP A 166 21.19 -1.82 26.62
CA ASP A 166 21.59 -1.48 27.99
C ASP A 166 22.74 -0.44 27.98
N THR A 167 22.49 0.79 27.56
CA THR A 167 23.27 1.92 28.02
C THR A 167 22.98 2.04 29.50
N LYS A 168 23.98 1.71 30.33
CA LYS A 168 24.01 1.73 31.81
C LYS A 168 23.69 3.10 32.46
N THR A 169 22.95 3.96 31.80
CA THR A 169 22.50 5.26 32.31
C THR A 169 20.99 5.33 32.09
N GLY A 170 20.24 5.03 33.15
CA GLY A 170 18.79 5.06 33.16
C GLY A 170 18.23 6.45 32.88
N ALA A 171 17.86 6.70 31.62
CA ALA A 171 17.10 7.88 31.23
C ALA A 171 16.00 7.49 30.21
N ALA A 172 14.75 7.60 30.67
CA ALA A 172 13.50 7.72 29.93
C ALA A 172 13.27 6.80 28.70
N ALA A 173 12.67 5.64 28.96
CA ALA A 173 12.03 4.80 27.95
C ALA A 173 10.69 5.41 27.51
N ALA A 174 10.69 6.27 26.49
CA ALA A 174 9.51 6.63 25.72
C ALA A 174 9.91 7.24 24.35
N ALA A 175 9.36 6.70 23.27
CA ALA A 175 9.21 7.35 21.95
C ALA A 175 10.48 7.92 21.25
N ALA A 176 11.69 7.49 21.63
CA ALA A 176 12.90 7.90 20.91
C ALA A 176 13.05 7.10 19.60
N VAL A 177 13.14 7.80 18.47
CA VAL A 177 13.47 7.23 17.16
C VAL A 177 14.83 6.55 17.28
N ALA A 178 14.83 5.22 17.35
CA ALA A 178 16.06 4.48 17.54
C ALA A 178 16.69 4.24 16.16
N SER A 179 17.76 4.96 15.85
CA SER A 179 18.66 4.59 14.74
C SER A 179 19.37 3.31 15.17
N ARG A 180 18.80 2.15 14.84
CA ARG A 180 19.29 0.84 15.31
C ARG A 180 19.90 0.02 14.20
N THR A 181 20.84 -0.82 14.59
CA THR A 181 21.48 -1.81 13.75
C THR A 181 20.45 -2.85 13.29
N PRO A 182 20.47 -3.27 12.02
CA PRO A 182 19.65 -4.38 11.55
C PRO A 182 20.06 -5.67 12.26
N LEU A 183 19.10 -6.58 12.47
CA LEU A 183 19.33 -7.93 12.99
C LEU A 183 20.23 -8.74 12.06
N TYR A 184 20.02 -8.57 10.76
CA TYR A 184 20.78 -9.25 9.71
C TYR A 184 20.75 -8.45 8.40
N THR A 185 21.74 -8.68 7.54
CA THR A 185 21.84 -8.02 6.22
C THR A 185 22.07 -9.04 5.11
N TYR A 186 21.32 -8.94 4.01
CA TYR A 186 21.46 -9.81 2.84
C TYR A 186 22.06 -9.02 1.67
N LYS A 187 23.09 -9.55 0.99
CA LYS A 187 23.75 -8.83 -0.11
C LYS A 187 23.01 -9.06 -1.42
N LEU A 188 22.23 -8.06 -1.81
CA LEU A 188 21.71 -7.94 -3.18
C LEU A 188 22.68 -7.08 -4.00
N ILE A 189 23.67 -7.73 -4.61
CA ILE A 189 24.74 -7.04 -5.37
C ILE A 189 24.81 -7.51 -6.83
N ARG A 190 25.43 -6.67 -7.67
CA ARG A 190 25.92 -7.10 -8.99
C ARG A 190 27.23 -7.86 -8.79
N HIS A 191 27.33 -9.04 -9.39
CA HIS A 191 28.52 -9.88 -9.23
C HIS A 191 29.76 -9.24 -9.88
N GLU A 192 29.59 -8.47 -10.96
CA GLU A 192 30.70 -7.91 -11.73
C GLU A 192 31.27 -6.62 -11.12
N SER A 193 30.47 -5.86 -10.39
CA SER A 193 30.84 -4.53 -9.90
C SER A 193 30.72 -4.36 -8.39
N GLU A 194 30.26 -5.39 -7.67
CA GLU A 194 29.96 -5.39 -6.23
C GLU A 194 28.99 -4.29 -5.77
N GLN A 195 28.34 -3.62 -6.72
CA GLN A 195 27.41 -2.53 -6.43
C GLN A 195 26.10 -3.10 -5.87
N TYR A 196 25.60 -2.52 -4.78
CA TYR A 196 24.27 -2.80 -4.26
C TYR A 196 23.18 -2.45 -5.28
N ILE A 197 22.21 -3.34 -5.40
CA ILE A 197 21.04 -3.14 -6.24
C ILE A 197 19.89 -2.74 -5.32
N THR A 198 19.21 -1.65 -5.66
CA THR A 198 17.99 -1.25 -4.95
C THR A 198 16.82 -2.11 -5.43
N PRO A 199 16.13 -2.85 -4.55
CA PRO A 199 14.93 -3.57 -4.92
C PRO A 199 13.77 -2.60 -5.17
N ALA A 200 12.93 -2.92 -6.14
CA ALA A 200 11.71 -2.16 -6.43
C ALA A 200 10.45 -2.80 -5.85
N SER A 201 10.54 -4.09 -5.51
CA SER A 201 9.52 -4.89 -4.83
C SER A 201 10.16 -5.91 -3.90
N LEU A 202 9.46 -6.27 -2.83
CA LEU A 202 9.90 -7.21 -1.81
C LEU A 202 8.68 -7.98 -1.31
N LEU A 203 8.80 -9.29 -1.18
CA LEU A 203 7.74 -10.18 -0.76
C LEU A 203 8.33 -11.26 0.16
N TRP A 204 7.83 -11.34 1.40
CA TRP A 204 8.22 -12.41 2.32
C TRP A 204 7.13 -13.49 2.32
N GLU A 205 7.41 -14.60 1.65
CA GLU A 205 6.41 -15.64 1.37
C GLU A 205 6.21 -16.54 2.58
N TYR A 206 4.98 -16.98 2.85
CA TYR A 206 4.70 -18.04 3.83
C TYR A 206 5.34 -19.37 3.35
N PRO A 207 5.98 -20.19 4.22
CA PRO A 207 6.01 -20.14 5.68
C PRO A 207 7.06 -19.19 6.28
N GLY A 208 7.71 -18.37 5.46
CA GLY A 208 8.67 -17.35 5.89
C GLY A 208 10.12 -17.83 5.93
N THR A 209 10.42 -18.99 5.34
CA THR A 209 11.80 -19.48 5.15
C THR A 209 12.54 -18.72 4.05
N HIS A 210 11.81 -18.17 3.08
CA HIS A 210 12.38 -17.45 1.95
C HIS A 210 11.67 -16.12 1.75
N PHE A 211 12.37 -15.18 1.12
CA PHE A 211 11.77 -13.97 0.59
C PHE A 211 12.27 -13.71 -0.83
N VAL A 212 11.47 -12.97 -1.58
CA VAL A 212 11.71 -12.64 -2.98
C VAL A 212 11.85 -11.13 -3.10
N CYS A 213 12.83 -10.67 -3.87
CA CYS A 213 12.90 -9.29 -4.29
C CYS A 213 12.95 -9.14 -5.81
N GLY A 214 12.26 -8.12 -6.31
CA GLY A 214 12.24 -7.76 -7.71
C GLY A 214 13.10 -6.51 -7.94
N SER A 215 13.94 -6.54 -8.97
CA SER A 215 14.77 -5.41 -9.35
C SER A 215 14.85 -5.26 -10.88
N ALA A 216 15.81 -4.48 -11.38
CA ALA A 216 15.93 -4.20 -12.81
C ALA A 216 16.24 -5.48 -13.61
N ASN A 217 15.25 -5.98 -14.34
CA ASN A 217 15.31 -7.16 -15.21
C ASN A 217 15.65 -8.50 -14.50
N ARG A 218 15.38 -8.63 -13.20
CA ARG A 218 15.65 -9.86 -12.44
C ARG A 218 14.73 -10.01 -11.23
N ILE A 219 14.55 -11.26 -10.82
CA ILE A 219 13.88 -11.70 -9.59
C ILE A 219 14.88 -12.53 -8.80
N ASP A 220 14.98 -12.29 -7.51
CA ASP A 220 15.96 -12.93 -6.62
C ASP A 220 15.27 -13.54 -5.41
N LEU A 221 15.53 -14.83 -5.17
CA LEU A 221 15.05 -15.60 -4.02
C LEU A 221 16.17 -15.73 -3.00
N PHE A 222 15.88 -15.39 -1.76
CA PHE A 222 16.80 -15.49 -0.63
C PHE A 222 16.26 -16.46 0.42
N ASP A 223 17.17 -17.19 1.04
CA ASP A 223 16.92 -17.92 2.29
C ASP A 223 17.09 -16.95 3.48
N VAL A 224 16.06 -16.86 4.33
CA VAL A 224 16.04 -15.99 5.51
C VAL A 224 17.08 -16.41 6.54
N SER A 225 17.39 -17.71 6.65
CA SER A 225 18.29 -18.25 7.68
C SER A 225 19.72 -17.72 7.60
N GLY A 226 20.12 -17.16 6.45
CA GLY A 226 21.46 -16.64 6.21
C GLY A 226 22.52 -17.74 6.07
N HIS A 227 22.12 -19.02 5.94
CA HIS A 227 23.06 -20.12 5.71
C HIS A 227 23.59 -20.17 4.28
N CYS A 228 22.91 -19.54 3.32
CA CYS A 228 23.42 -19.37 1.96
C CYS A 228 24.42 -18.21 1.93
N SER A 229 25.60 -18.43 1.34
CA SER A 229 26.72 -17.49 1.31
C SER A 229 26.32 -16.12 0.78
N ASP A 230 26.03 -15.19 1.69
CA ASP A 230 25.84 -13.74 1.53
C ASP A 230 24.86 -13.20 0.46
N GLY A 231 24.34 -14.00 -0.47
CA GLY A 231 23.57 -13.57 -1.64
C GLY A 231 22.31 -14.42 -1.92
N PRO A 232 21.62 -14.17 -3.05
CA PRO A 232 20.41 -14.90 -3.39
C PRO A 232 20.70 -16.37 -3.70
N THR A 233 19.82 -17.25 -3.24
CA THR A 233 19.85 -18.70 -3.54
C THR A 233 19.52 -18.96 -5.01
N VAL A 234 18.58 -18.19 -5.58
CA VAL A 234 18.19 -18.28 -6.99
C VAL A 234 18.06 -16.87 -7.57
N THR A 235 18.62 -16.66 -8.75
CA THR A 235 18.45 -15.43 -9.53
C THR A 235 17.85 -15.77 -10.89
N VAL A 236 16.65 -15.26 -11.15
CA VAL A 236 15.93 -15.45 -12.40
C VAL A 236 15.97 -14.16 -13.23
N PRO A 237 16.70 -14.11 -14.36
CA PRO A 237 16.65 -12.98 -15.26
C PRO A 237 15.29 -12.92 -15.97
N THR A 238 14.66 -11.74 -16.02
CA THR A 238 13.36 -11.57 -16.68
C THR A 238 13.49 -11.24 -18.17
N ILE A 239 14.68 -10.84 -18.62
CA ILE A 239 14.99 -10.65 -20.03
C ILE A 239 15.67 -11.88 -20.62
N PRO A 240 15.38 -12.22 -21.90
CA PRO A 240 16.07 -13.30 -22.56
C PRO A 240 17.55 -12.96 -22.74
N SER A 241 18.43 -13.96 -22.59
CA SER A 241 19.84 -13.79 -22.91
C SER A 241 20.03 -13.51 -24.41
N ARG A 242 21.14 -12.85 -24.80
CA ARG A 242 21.51 -12.63 -26.21
C ARG A 242 21.44 -13.92 -27.05
N ARG A 243 21.79 -15.07 -26.43
CA ARG A 243 21.74 -16.41 -27.06
C ARG A 243 20.31 -16.91 -27.30
N HIS A 244 19.34 -16.55 -26.45
CA HIS A 244 17.92 -16.89 -26.60
C HIS A 244 17.23 -16.02 -27.66
N ILE A 245 17.59 -14.74 -27.75
CA ILE A 245 17.11 -13.82 -28.79
C ILE A 245 17.51 -14.34 -30.18
N ALA A 246 18.77 -14.78 -30.34
CA ALA A 246 19.28 -15.33 -31.60
C ALA A 246 18.57 -16.61 -32.06
N LYS A 247 17.93 -17.36 -31.15
CA LYS A 247 17.17 -18.58 -31.46
C LYS A 247 15.67 -18.31 -31.69
N GLY A 248 15.23 -17.05 -31.75
CA GLY A 248 13.82 -16.68 -31.92
C GLY A 248 12.93 -17.01 -30.71
N SER A 249 13.52 -17.45 -29.59
CA SER A 249 12.82 -17.90 -28.37
C SER A 249 12.87 -16.85 -27.25
N GLY A 250 13.23 -15.61 -27.58
CA GLY A 250 13.43 -14.54 -26.60
C GLY A 250 12.13 -13.87 -26.19
N VAL A 251 11.26 -14.54 -25.44
CA VAL A 251 10.14 -13.88 -24.76
C VAL A 251 10.54 -13.65 -23.31
N GLY A 252 10.58 -12.39 -22.89
CA GLY A 252 10.83 -12.04 -21.50
C GLY A 252 10.30 -10.67 -21.15
N MET A 253 10.01 -10.51 -19.87
CA MET A 253 9.48 -9.31 -19.27
C MET A 253 10.62 -8.31 -18.98
N LYS A 254 10.97 -7.50 -19.98
CA LYS A 254 11.96 -6.41 -19.83
C LYS A 254 11.40 -5.32 -18.94
N GLY A 255 12.15 -4.85 -17.95
CA GLY A 255 11.79 -3.74 -17.08
C GLY A 255 12.17 -3.99 -15.63
N THR A 256 11.94 -2.98 -14.77
CA THR A 256 12.06 -3.14 -13.32
C THR A 256 10.87 -3.93 -12.78
N VAL A 257 11.13 -5.05 -12.10
CA VAL A 257 10.10 -5.84 -11.41
C VAL A 257 9.67 -5.08 -10.16
N ALA A 258 8.52 -4.44 -10.25
CA ALA A 258 8.05 -3.44 -9.29
C ALA A 258 6.86 -3.91 -8.45
N ALA A 259 6.28 -5.06 -8.78
CA ALA A 259 5.24 -5.71 -8.00
C ALA A 259 5.50 -7.21 -7.94
N LEU A 260 5.28 -7.80 -6.77
CA LEU A 260 5.38 -9.23 -6.51
C LEU A 260 4.19 -9.66 -5.65
N ALA A 261 3.62 -10.83 -5.94
CA ALA A 261 2.62 -11.47 -5.09
C ALA A 261 2.68 -12.99 -5.23
N SER A 262 2.63 -13.71 -4.10
CA SER A 262 2.55 -15.17 -4.09
C SER A 262 1.09 -15.59 -4.09
N SER A 263 0.75 -16.62 -4.84
CA SER A 263 -0.57 -17.24 -4.74
C SER A 263 -0.77 -17.83 -3.33
N PRO A 264 -2.01 -17.97 -2.84
CA PRO A 264 -2.28 -18.74 -1.64
C PRO A 264 -1.61 -20.12 -1.71
N PRO A 265 -1.13 -20.68 -0.57
CA PRO A 265 -0.58 -22.03 -0.55
C PRO A 265 -1.59 -23.02 -1.15
N ALA A 266 -1.09 -23.97 -1.94
CA ALA A 266 -1.89 -25.00 -2.58
C ALA A 266 -2.96 -25.58 -1.66
N ASP A 267 -4.15 -25.84 -2.20
CA ASP A 267 -5.03 -26.84 -1.63
C ASP A 267 -4.36 -28.23 -1.66
N ALA A 268 -5.00 -29.23 -1.06
CA ALA A 268 -4.51 -30.61 -0.97
C ALA A 268 -4.15 -31.28 -2.32
N ASN A 269 -4.38 -30.60 -3.46
CA ASN A 269 -4.09 -31.03 -4.82
C ASN A 269 -2.67 -30.68 -5.32
N GLY A 270 -1.82 -30.04 -4.51
CA GLY A 270 -0.35 -30.11 -4.67
C GLY A 270 0.29 -29.18 -5.72
N HIS A 271 -0.38 -28.12 -6.15
CA HIS A 271 0.24 -27.07 -6.98
C HIS A 271 1.00 -26.07 -6.10
N GLY A 272 2.35 -26.08 -6.12
CA GLY A 272 3.18 -25.15 -5.35
C GLY A 272 2.83 -23.68 -5.60
N SER A 273 3.22 -22.80 -4.68
CA SER A 273 2.90 -21.36 -4.80
C SER A 273 3.46 -20.78 -6.11
N ILE A 274 2.59 -20.10 -6.86
CA ILE A 274 2.93 -19.37 -8.07
C ILE A 274 3.17 -17.91 -7.70
N LEU A 275 4.35 -17.42 -8.02
CA LEU A 275 4.71 -16.01 -7.90
C LEU A 275 4.22 -15.25 -9.14
N ALA A 276 3.44 -14.20 -8.93
CA ALA A 276 3.17 -13.18 -9.93
C ALA A 276 4.17 -12.03 -9.80
N ALA A 277 4.70 -11.57 -10.92
CA ALA A 277 5.62 -10.44 -10.99
C ALA A 277 5.18 -9.47 -12.09
N GLY A 278 5.18 -8.17 -11.78
CA GLY A 278 4.80 -7.10 -12.70
C GLY A 278 5.89 -6.05 -12.85
N THR A 279 6.01 -5.48 -14.05
CA THR A 279 7.02 -4.43 -14.33
C THR A 279 6.44 -3.06 -14.62
N TRP A 280 7.29 -2.04 -14.46
CA TRP A 280 6.99 -0.67 -14.91
C TRP A 280 6.76 -0.53 -16.42
N THR A 281 7.17 -1.51 -17.21
CA THR A 281 6.99 -1.57 -18.67
C THR A 281 5.71 -2.30 -19.07
N ARG A 282 4.76 -2.49 -18.14
CA ARG A 282 3.44 -3.08 -18.39
C ARG A 282 3.51 -4.53 -18.88
N TRP A 283 4.39 -5.30 -18.26
CA TRP A 283 4.45 -6.75 -18.42
C TRP A 283 4.09 -7.43 -17.12
N MET A 284 3.46 -8.59 -17.26
CA MET A 284 3.17 -9.53 -16.20
C MET A 284 3.88 -10.85 -16.49
N GLY A 285 4.34 -11.52 -15.45
CA GLY A 285 4.92 -12.85 -15.52
C GLY A 285 4.57 -13.68 -14.30
N THR A 286 4.42 -14.99 -14.49
CA THR A 286 4.25 -15.97 -13.42
C THR A 286 5.47 -16.88 -13.34
N TYR A 287 5.82 -17.28 -12.13
CA TYR A 287 7.03 -18.03 -11.82
C TYR A 287 6.74 -19.07 -10.74
N ASP A 288 7.43 -20.21 -10.79
CA ASP A 288 7.48 -21.17 -9.70
C ASP A 288 8.94 -21.29 -9.28
N LEU A 289 9.37 -20.40 -8.38
CA LEU A 289 10.78 -20.27 -7.99
C LEU A 289 11.30 -21.47 -7.19
N HIS A 290 10.40 -22.27 -6.61
CA HIS A 290 10.78 -23.45 -5.84
C HIS A 290 11.00 -24.68 -6.73
N ARG A 291 10.36 -24.72 -7.91
CA ARG A 291 10.51 -25.84 -8.86
C ARG A 291 11.36 -25.51 -10.08
N SER A 292 11.43 -24.26 -10.51
CA SER A 292 12.19 -23.89 -11.71
C SER A 292 12.74 -22.45 -11.68
N ASP A 293 13.82 -22.24 -12.42
CA ASP A 293 14.38 -20.92 -12.71
C ASP A 293 13.76 -20.29 -13.99
N ARG A 294 12.64 -20.83 -14.46
CA ARG A 294 11.99 -20.44 -15.72
C ARG A 294 10.70 -19.70 -15.47
N VAL A 295 10.37 -18.83 -16.41
CA VAL A 295 9.07 -18.19 -16.48
C VAL A 295 8.01 -19.25 -16.83
N VAL A 296 6.93 -19.28 -16.06
CA VAL A 296 5.76 -20.15 -16.31
C VAL A 296 4.93 -19.56 -17.44
N ALA A 297 4.56 -18.29 -17.33
CA ALA A 297 3.92 -17.53 -18.39
C ALA A 297 4.32 -16.05 -18.29
N ASN A 298 4.26 -15.32 -19.40
CA ASN A 298 4.32 -13.86 -19.40
C ASN A 298 3.45 -13.27 -20.49
N TRP A 299 2.96 -12.05 -20.26
CA TRP A 299 2.12 -11.32 -21.20
C TRP A 299 2.24 -9.82 -20.95
N SER A 300 1.95 -9.03 -21.99
CA SER A 300 1.82 -7.58 -21.84
C SER A 300 0.39 -7.23 -21.45
N ILE A 301 0.24 -6.31 -20.51
CA ILE A 301 -1.06 -5.75 -20.11
C ILE A 301 -1.36 -4.43 -20.81
N ALA A 302 -0.47 -3.97 -21.70
CA ALA A 302 -0.65 -2.73 -22.42
C ALA A 302 -1.91 -2.77 -23.31
N ASP A 303 -2.78 -1.78 -23.09
CA ASP A 303 -4.05 -1.59 -23.79
C ASP A 303 -5.01 -2.79 -23.67
N ALA A 304 -4.84 -3.63 -22.64
CA ALA A 304 -5.66 -4.82 -22.44
C ALA A 304 -7.14 -4.46 -22.20
N ASP A 305 -7.37 -3.41 -21.41
CA ASP A 305 -8.66 -2.77 -21.17
C ASP A 305 -9.32 -2.27 -22.47
N GLN A 306 -8.56 -1.57 -23.32
CA GLN A 306 -9.06 -1.04 -24.59
C GLN A 306 -9.40 -2.17 -25.58
N LYS A 307 -8.62 -3.25 -25.57
CA LYS A 307 -8.85 -4.41 -26.45
C LYS A 307 -10.06 -5.22 -26.01
N ALA A 308 -10.24 -5.46 -24.72
CA ALA A 308 -11.30 -6.30 -24.18
C ALA A 308 -12.63 -5.55 -24.00
N PHE A 309 -12.59 -4.35 -23.40
CA PHE A 309 -13.79 -3.62 -22.96
C PHE A 309 -13.99 -2.26 -23.66
N ARG A 310 -13.10 -1.87 -24.59
CA ARG A 310 -13.16 -0.57 -25.29
C ARG A 310 -13.11 0.64 -24.35
N ILE A 311 -12.52 0.47 -23.17
CA ILE A 311 -12.30 1.51 -22.15
C ILE A 311 -10.80 1.76 -22.04
N SER A 312 -10.42 3.01 -21.78
CA SER A 312 -9.04 3.40 -21.48
C SER A 312 -8.94 3.86 -20.04
N LEU A 313 -8.43 2.99 -19.17
CA LEU A 313 -8.13 3.30 -17.78
C LEU A 313 -6.80 4.04 -17.64
N GLY A 314 -5.96 4.07 -18.67
CA GLY A 314 -4.60 4.61 -18.62
C GLY A 314 -3.56 3.54 -18.30
N GLY A 315 -2.60 3.85 -17.43
CA GLY A 315 -1.56 2.92 -16.99
C GLY A 315 -0.16 3.27 -17.50
N GLN A 316 0.77 3.45 -16.56
CA GLN A 316 2.20 3.77 -16.79
C GLN A 316 3.13 2.74 -16.12
N GLY A 317 2.66 1.50 -15.93
CA GLY A 317 3.42 0.42 -15.32
C GLY A 317 2.86 -0.08 -14.00
N VAL A 318 3.07 -1.37 -13.77
CA VAL A 318 2.55 -2.10 -12.61
C VAL A 318 3.24 -1.64 -11.32
N VAL A 319 2.45 -1.43 -10.26
CA VAL A 319 2.93 -1.06 -8.91
C VAL A 319 2.49 -2.01 -7.82
N GLN A 320 1.41 -2.76 -8.03
CA GLN A 320 0.95 -3.77 -7.10
C GLN A 320 0.21 -4.86 -7.86
N THR A 321 0.36 -6.09 -7.38
CA THR A 321 -0.39 -7.26 -7.82
C THR A 321 -0.91 -7.96 -6.58
N ALA A 322 -2.09 -8.56 -6.65
CA ALA A 322 -2.62 -9.38 -5.56
C ALA A 322 -3.41 -10.55 -6.13
N TRP A 323 -3.22 -11.72 -5.53
CA TRP A 323 -3.99 -12.91 -5.88
C TRP A 323 -5.33 -12.89 -5.18
N SER A 324 -6.39 -13.32 -5.88
CA SER A 324 -7.65 -13.63 -5.22
C SER A 324 -7.44 -14.70 -4.13
N PRO A 325 -8.25 -14.72 -3.06
CA PRO A 325 -8.15 -15.73 -2.00
C PRO A 325 -8.25 -17.17 -2.50
N CYS A 326 -8.93 -17.41 -3.63
CA CYS A 326 -9.03 -18.72 -4.26
C CYS A 326 -7.83 -19.11 -5.15
N GLY A 327 -6.85 -18.22 -5.35
CA GLY A 327 -5.67 -18.47 -6.19
C GLY A 327 -5.92 -18.50 -7.70
N ARG A 328 -7.12 -18.12 -8.16
CA ARG A 328 -7.54 -18.25 -9.58
C ARG A 328 -7.49 -16.95 -10.36
N TYR A 329 -7.64 -15.81 -9.67
CA TYR A 329 -7.63 -14.49 -10.29
C TYR A 329 -6.46 -13.67 -9.78
N LEU A 330 -5.97 -12.78 -10.64
CA LEU A 330 -4.88 -11.86 -10.35
C LEU A 330 -5.35 -10.43 -10.60
N VAL A 331 -5.35 -9.61 -9.55
CA VAL A 331 -5.66 -8.18 -9.62
C VAL A 331 -4.37 -7.40 -9.83
N VAL A 332 -4.36 -6.50 -10.81
CA VAL A 332 -3.19 -5.73 -11.23
C VAL A 332 -3.51 -4.24 -11.13
N ASN A 333 -2.62 -3.51 -10.45
CA ASN A 333 -2.70 -2.08 -10.24
C ASN A 333 -1.54 -1.38 -10.97
N GLU A 334 -1.87 -0.34 -11.74
CA GLU A 334 -0.91 0.46 -12.48
C GLU A 334 -0.86 1.91 -11.95
N ARG A 335 0.28 2.59 -12.12
CA ARG A 335 0.36 4.05 -11.93
C ARG A 335 -0.48 4.75 -12.99
N GLN A 336 -0.99 5.93 -12.66
CA GLN A 336 -1.72 6.76 -13.61
C GLN A 336 -2.87 5.98 -14.27
N ALA A 337 -3.63 5.26 -13.46
CA ALA A 337 -4.73 4.41 -13.90
C ALA A 337 -6.02 4.71 -13.12
N ASP A 338 -7.14 4.81 -13.83
CA ASP A 338 -8.47 5.04 -13.25
C ASP A 338 -9.14 3.77 -12.71
N GLY A 339 -8.41 2.64 -12.70
CA GLY A 339 -8.97 1.36 -12.30
C GLY A 339 -7.94 0.27 -12.06
N LEU A 340 -8.44 -0.94 -11.86
CA LEU A 340 -7.66 -2.16 -11.66
C LEU A 340 -8.02 -3.19 -12.74
N LEU A 341 -7.05 -4.00 -13.15
CA LEU A 341 -7.27 -5.10 -14.09
C LEU A 341 -7.41 -6.42 -13.33
N VAL A 342 -8.36 -7.27 -13.72
CA VAL A 342 -8.55 -8.60 -13.12
C VAL A 342 -8.35 -9.66 -14.19
N TYR A 343 -7.35 -10.52 -14.01
CA TYR A 343 -7.03 -11.62 -14.92
C TYR A 343 -7.46 -12.96 -14.34
N ASP A 344 -7.98 -13.87 -15.18
CA ASP A 344 -8.12 -15.29 -14.82
C ASP A 344 -6.90 -16.07 -15.32
N ILE A 345 -6.17 -16.68 -14.39
CA ILE A 345 -4.87 -17.32 -14.67
C ILE A 345 -4.99 -18.82 -14.99
N ARG A 346 -6.18 -19.44 -14.86
CA ARG A 346 -6.37 -20.90 -14.96
C ARG A 346 -6.27 -21.49 -16.37
N GLY A 347 -6.04 -20.68 -17.39
CA GLY A 347 -5.96 -21.18 -18.76
C GLY A 347 -5.30 -20.18 -19.71
N THR A 348 -6.08 -19.20 -20.18
CA THR A 348 -5.69 -18.29 -21.27
C THR A 348 -5.01 -17.00 -20.81
N GLY A 349 -4.92 -16.75 -19.49
CA GLY A 349 -4.39 -15.49 -18.95
C GLY A 349 -5.19 -14.28 -19.47
N GLN A 350 -6.49 -14.47 -19.72
CA GLN A 350 -7.34 -13.44 -20.27
C GLN A 350 -7.73 -12.43 -19.21
N LEU A 351 -7.85 -11.17 -19.65
CA LEU A 351 -8.46 -10.12 -18.85
C LEU A 351 -9.92 -10.49 -18.65
N LEU A 352 -10.30 -10.74 -17.40
CA LEU A 352 -11.64 -11.10 -16.99
C LEU A 352 -12.50 -9.87 -16.76
N ALA A 353 -11.98 -8.85 -16.07
CA ALA A 353 -12.76 -7.67 -15.73
C ALA A 353 -11.86 -6.45 -15.55
N VAL A 354 -12.48 -5.27 -15.59
CA VAL A 354 -11.84 -4.02 -15.21
C VAL A 354 -12.64 -3.34 -14.10
N LEU A 355 -11.99 -3.01 -12.99
CA LEU A 355 -12.61 -2.31 -11.86
C LEU A 355 -12.39 -0.81 -12.07
N LYS A 356 -13.40 -0.11 -12.58
CA LYS A 356 -13.29 1.31 -12.98
C LYS A 356 -13.76 2.24 -11.85
N GLY A 357 -13.50 3.54 -12.02
CA GLY A 357 -13.98 4.57 -11.10
C GLY A 357 -13.10 4.79 -9.86
N ARG A 358 -11.88 4.23 -9.85
CA ARG A 358 -10.93 4.40 -8.73
C ARG A 358 -10.31 5.80 -8.69
N ARG A 359 -10.22 6.51 -9.80
CA ARG A 359 -9.66 7.87 -9.90
C ARG A 359 -8.25 7.95 -9.30
N SER A 360 -7.34 7.12 -9.82
CA SER A 360 -5.93 7.08 -9.40
C SER A 360 -4.99 7.55 -10.54
N THR A 361 -5.27 8.73 -11.08
CA THR A 361 -4.47 9.40 -12.11
C THR A 361 -3.30 10.20 -11.52
N THR A 362 -2.57 9.56 -10.60
CA THR A 362 -1.41 10.12 -9.90
C THR A 362 -0.18 9.21 -10.04
N GLN A 363 1.01 9.79 -9.83
CA GLN A 363 2.26 9.04 -9.77
C GLN A 363 2.48 8.39 -8.40
N GLN A 364 1.73 8.81 -7.38
CA GLN A 364 1.78 8.21 -6.06
C GLN A 364 1.27 6.75 -6.10
N ARG A 365 1.93 5.87 -5.35
CA ARG A 365 1.49 4.47 -5.20
C ARG A 365 0.31 4.43 -4.24
N LEU A 366 -0.88 4.22 -4.78
CA LEU A 366 -2.07 3.93 -3.99
C LEU A 366 -2.25 2.42 -4.01
N HIS A 367 -2.24 1.77 -2.85
CA HIS A 367 -2.40 0.33 -2.72
C HIS A 367 -3.86 -0.06 -2.50
N PHE A 368 -4.20 -1.27 -2.92
CA PHE A 368 -5.49 -1.92 -2.65
C PHE A 368 -5.28 -3.20 -1.84
N ASP A 369 -6.36 -3.75 -1.34
CA ASP A 369 -6.38 -5.05 -0.68
C ASP A 369 -7.52 -5.93 -1.21
N VAL A 370 -7.42 -7.23 -0.96
CA VAL A 370 -8.39 -8.25 -1.39
C VAL A 370 -8.95 -8.98 -0.19
N PHE A 371 -10.26 -9.21 -0.18
CA PHE A 371 -10.92 -9.90 0.92
C PHE A 371 -11.83 -11.04 0.41
N PRO A 372 -11.83 -12.23 1.04
CA PRO A 372 -12.72 -13.32 0.64
C PRO A 372 -14.19 -12.98 0.91
N ALA A 373 -15.06 -13.33 -0.03
CA ALA A 373 -16.51 -13.21 0.11
C ALA A 373 -17.19 -14.55 -0.18
N GLU A 374 -18.47 -14.67 0.17
CA GLU A 374 -19.28 -15.87 -0.13
C GLU A 374 -19.36 -16.14 -1.64
N THR A 375 -19.48 -15.08 -2.44
CA THR A 375 -19.44 -15.15 -3.90
C THR A 375 -18.37 -14.22 -4.46
N GLY A 376 -17.49 -14.77 -5.30
CA GLY A 376 -16.33 -14.05 -5.82
C GLY A 376 -15.35 -13.66 -4.70
N PHE A 377 -14.88 -12.43 -4.75
CA PHE A 377 -14.08 -11.80 -3.71
C PHE A 377 -14.28 -10.28 -3.77
N GLU A 378 -13.78 -9.57 -2.78
CA GLU A 378 -13.86 -8.11 -2.72
C GLU A 378 -12.50 -7.48 -3.01
N VAL A 379 -12.53 -6.29 -3.58
CA VAL A 379 -11.36 -5.45 -3.79
C VAL A 379 -11.61 -4.10 -3.14
N TRP A 380 -10.69 -3.67 -2.29
CA TRP A 380 -10.79 -2.44 -1.49
C TRP A 380 -9.65 -1.52 -1.87
N ALA A 381 -9.94 -0.34 -2.43
CA ALA A 381 -8.89 0.55 -2.90
C ALA A 381 -9.10 2.01 -2.53
N GLY A 382 -8.03 2.64 -2.05
CA GLY A 382 -7.95 4.08 -1.87
C GLY A 382 -7.88 4.82 -3.20
N THR A 383 -8.45 6.02 -3.22
CA THR A 383 -8.44 6.96 -4.34
C THR A 383 -7.53 8.16 -4.06
N GLN A 384 -7.20 8.94 -5.09
CA GLN A 384 -6.41 10.18 -4.92
C GLN A 384 -7.20 11.31 -4.23
N HIS A 385 -8.50 11.13 -4.02
CA HIS A 385 -9.39 12.13 -3.42
C HIS A 385 -9.78 11.80 -1.97
N GLY A 386 -9.12 10.81 -1.36
CA GLY A 386 -9.38 10.44 0.03
C GLY A 386 -10.66 9.62 0.25
N THR A 387 -11.24 9.12 -0.84
CA THR A 387 -12.35 8.15 -0.81
C THR A 387 -11.78 6.73 -0.90
N VAL A 388 -12.42 5.77 -0.25
CA VAL A 388 -12.20 4.34 -0.51
C VAL A 388 -13.33 3.81 -1.37
N ALA A 389 -12.98 3.03 -2.39
CA ALA A 389 -13.92 2.36 -3.29
C ALA A 389 -13.82 0.85 -3.08
N VAL A 390 -14.99 0.18 -3.06
CA VAL A 390 -15.09 -1.27 -2.86
C VAL A 390 -15.85 -1.87 -4.01
N TRP A 391 -15.29 -2.95 -4.58
CA TRP A 391 -15.95 -3.78 -5.58
C TRP A 391 -16.21 -5.15 -4.97
N GLU A 392 -17.46 -5.57 -4.94
CA GLU A 392 -17.88 -6.87 -4.42
C GLU A 392 -18.20 -7.83 -5.58
N GLY A 393 -18.16 -9.14 -5.31
CA GLY A 393 -18.44 -10.15 -6.34
C GLY A 393 -17.41 -10.18 -7.48
N VAL A 394 -16.18 -9.70 -7.23
CA VAL A 394 -15.11 -9.74 -8.22
C VAL A 394 -14.80 -11.19 -8.60
N GLY A 395 -14.60 -11.44 -9.89
CA GLY A 395 -14.43 -12.78 -10.44
C GLY A 395 -15.73 -13.48 -10.86
N MET A 396 -16.90 -12.90 -10.55
CA MET A 396 -18.21 -13.43 -10.95
C MET A 396 -18.74 -12.86 -12.27
N GLN A 397 -18.16 -11.74 -12.73
CA GLN A 397 -18.59 -11.03 -13.93
C GLN A 397 -17.41 -10.84 -14.89
N ASN A 398 -17.72 -10.83 -16.19
CA ASN A 398 -16.76 -10.51 -17.25
C ASN A 398 -17.15 -9.18 -17.89
N ASP A 399 -16.86 -8.08 -17.19
CA ASP A 399 -17.29 -6.73 -17.61
C ASP A 399 -16.40 -5.64 -16.98
N ALA A 400 -16.71 -4.38 -17.32
CA ALA A 400 -16.25 -3.20 -16.61
C ALA A 400 -17.16 -2.89 -15.42
N ILE A 401 -16.63 -3.08 -14.21
CA ILE A 401 -17.39 -3.06 -12.96
C ILE A 401 -17.18 -1.72 -12.24
N ASP A 402 -18.28 -1.01 -11.97
CA ASP A 402 -18.29 0.18 -11.10
C ASP A 402 -18.18 -0.24 -9.62
N PRO A 403 -17.69 0.63 -8.72
CA PRO A 403 -17.65 0.31 -7.29
C PRO A 403 -19.06 0.02 -6.75
N SER A 404 -19.20 -1.04 -5.95
CA SER A 404 -20.45 -1.36 -5.25
C SER A 404 -20.85 -0.23 -4.31
N TRP A 405 -19.87 0.34 -3.61
CA TRP A 405 -20.06 1.46 -2.71
C TRP A 405 -18.72 2.18 -2.45
N THR A 406 -18.81 3.40 -1.90
CA THR A 406 -17.65 4.24 -1.58
C THR A 406 -17.89 5.03 -0.31
N TRP A 407 -16.84 5.42 0.41
CA TRP A 407 -16.94 6.36 1.53
C TRP A 407 -15.72 7.27 1.61
N LYS A 408 -15.93 8.47 2.16
CA LYS A 408 -14.88 9.45 2.39
C LYS A 408 -14.12 9.10 3.67
N ALA A 409 -12.89 8.62 3.55
CA ALA A 409 -12.06 8.24 4.69
C ALA A 409 -11.07 9.36 5.09
N HIS A 410 -10.61 10.16 4.12
CA HIS A 410 -9.53 11.14 4.27
C HIS A 410 -9.73 12.35 3.37
N GLU A 411 -8.98 13.44 3.61
CA GLU A 411 -8.96 14.60 2.70
C GLU A 411 -7.81 14.55 1.68
N SER A 412 -6.77 13.78 2.00
CA SER A 412 -5.62 13.55 1.13
C SER A 412 -5.70 12.17 0.44
N PRO A 413 -4.83 11.91 -0.58
CA PRO A 413 -4.75 10.61 -1.23
C PRO A 413 -4.49 9.45 -0.24
N ILE A 414 -5.16 8.32 -0.48
CA ILE A 414 -5.00 7.12 0.36
C ILE A 414 -3.94 6.20 -0.25
N GLY A 415 -2.75 6.21 0.36
CA GLY A 415 -1.61 5.38 -0.04
C GLY A 415 -1.80 3.89 0.22
N SER A 416 -2.59 3.50 1.23
CA SER A 416 -2.94 2.11 1.50
C SER A 416 -4.34 1.98 2.09
N THR A 417 -5.10 1.00 1.60
CA THR A 417 -6.33 0.49 2.21
C THR A 417 -6.07 -0.98 2.51
N ILE A 418 -6.17 -1.39 3.78
CA ILE A 418 -5.83 -2.73 4.24
C ILE A 418 -6.96 -3.28 5.10
N VAL A 419 -7.48 -4.46 4.76
CA VAL A 419 -8.63 -5.09 5.41
C VAL A 419 -8.10 -6.13 6.40
N HIS A 420 -8.62 -6.10 7.63
CA HIS A 420 -8.27 -7.09 8.64
C HIS A 420 -8.89 -8.45 8.27
N SER A 421 -8.22 -9.56 8.59
CA SER A 421 -8.69 -10.92 8.27
C SER A 421 -10.05 -11.28 8.87
N SER A 422 -10.52 -10.53 9.87
CA SER A 422 -11.88 -10.68 10.42
C SER A 422 -12.99 -10.14 9.51
N GLY A 423 -12.67 -9.34 8.50
CA GLY A 423 -13.63 -8.68 7.60
C GLY A 423 -14.41 -7.50 8.21
N SER A 424 -14.34 -7.33 9.53
CA SER A 424 -15.08 -6.31 10.27
C SER A 424 -14.30 -5.01 10.53
N VAL A 425 -13.01 -5.00 10.20
CA VAL A 425 -12.12 -3.87 10.45
C VAL A 425 -11.28 -3.58 9.21
N ALA A 426 -11.14 -2.32 8.86
CA ALA A 426 -10.22 -1.86 7.83
C ALA A 426 -9.34 -0.73 8.37
N ALA A 427 -8.10 -0.63 7.89
CA ALA A 427 -7.25 0.52 8.14
C ALA A 427 -6.88 1.23 6.83
N THR A 428 -6.82 2.55 6.90
CA THR A 428 -6.47 3.42 5.78
C THR A 428 -5.29 4.30 6.17
N CYS A 429 -4.39 4.50 5.21
CA CYS A 429 -3.20 5.33 5.36
C CYS A 429 -3.25 6.45 4.31
N SER A 430 -3.25 7.69 4.80
CA SER A 430 -3.36 8.89 3.97
C SER A 430 -2.14 9.79 4.13
N GLY A 431 -1.78 10.45 3.02
CA GLY A 431 -0.65 11.36 2.97
C GLY A 431 -0.09 11.46 1.57
N GLY A 432 0.71 12.49 1.33
CA GLY A 432 1.37 12.70 0.05
C GLY A 432 1.80 14.14 -0.13
N TRP A 433 2.25 14.43 -1.34
CA TRP A 433 2.52 15.78 -1.79
C TRP A 433 1.87 15.99 -3.15
N GLY A 434 1.53 17.24 -3.43
CA GLY A 434 0.92 17.62 -4.69
C GLY A 434 1.21 19.07 -5.01
N TYR A 435 0.70 19.51 -6.16
CA TYR A 435 0.67 20.94 -6.47
C TYR A 435 -0.57 21.56 -5.80
N PRO A 436 -0.49 22.83 -5.37
CA PRO A 436 -1.65 23.56 -4.88
C PRO A 436 -2.80 23.45 -5.89
N ARG A 437 -4.04 23.25 -5.41
CA ARG A 437 -5.20 23.27 -6.31
C ARG A 437 -5.39 24.71 -6.81
N GLU A 438 -5.92 24.90 -8.01
CA GLU A 438 -6.15 26.23 -8.58
C GLU A 438 -6.98 27.13 -7.63
N GLN A 439 -7.93 26.55 -6.89
CA GLN A 439 -8.75 27.23 -5.88
C GLN A 439 -7.94 27.77 -4.68
N ASP A 440 -6.81 27.16 -4.35
CA ASP A 440 -5.92 27.62 -3.27
C ASP A 440 -5.07 28.82 -3.71
N LEU A 441 -4.85 28.99 -5.03
CA LEU A 441 -4.12 30.11 -5.61
C LEU A 441 -4.92 31.42 -5.53
N ASP A 442 -6.26 31.34 -5.66
CA ASP A 442 -7.16 32.49 -5.56
C ASP A 442 -7.14 33.07 -4.13
N THR A 443 -7.05 32.23 -3.11
CA THR A 443 -7.01 32.65 -1.70
C THR A 443 -5.66 33.28 -1.32
N ALA A 444 -4.56 32.83 -1.94
CA ALA A 444 -3.22 33.39 -1.73
C ALA A 444 -3.02 34.73 -2.47
N SER A 445 -3.77 34.98 -3.55
CA SER A 445 -3.70 36.21 -4.34
C SER A 445 -4.30 37.45 -3.66
N ALA A 446 -5.10 37.27 -2.61
CA ALA A 446 -5.80 38.36 -1.92
C ALA A 446 -4.93 39.13 -0.90
N GLY A 447 -3.66 38.77 -0.71
CA GLY A 447 -2.79 39.38 0.33
C GLY A 447 -1.30 39.53 0.00
N ALA A 448 -0.87 39.24 -1.24
CA ALA A 448 0.54 39.32 -1.61
C ALA A 448 0.85 40.55 -2.47
N ASP A 449 1.86 41.33 -2.07
CA ASP A 449 2.46 42.46 -2.80
C ASP A 449 3.00 41.97 -4.17
N PRO A 450 2.61 42.56 -5.31
CA PRO A 450 2.88 42.02 -6.65
C PRO A 450 4.35 42.13 -7.11
N THR A 451 5.31 42.35 -6.20
CA THR A 451 6.70 42.64 -6.56
C THR A 451 7.71 41.54 -6.25
N LEU A 452 7.34 40.34 -5.79
CA LEU A 452 8.35 39.29 -5.53
C LEU A 452 8.06 37.81 -5.85
N ASP A 453 6.84 37.36 -6.16
CA ASP A 453 6.59 35.92 -6.35
C ASP A 453 6.06 35.58 -7.76
N GLY A 454 6.92 35.73 -8.76
CA GLY A 454 6.78 34.95 -9.99
C GLY A 454 7.22 33.51 -9.73
N TYR A 455 6.31 32.54 -9.95
CA TYR A 455 6.54 31.08 -9.94
C TYR A 455 6.48 30.31 -8.61
N ASN A 456 5.44 30.46 -7.79
CA ASN A 456 5.14 29.48 -6.73
C ASN A 456 4.48 28.19 -7.30
N HIS A 457 5.21 27.44 -8.13
CA HIS A 457 4.93 26.04 -8.51
C HIS A 457 5.58 25.06 -7.51
N HIS A 458 5.70 25.43 -6.24
CA HIS A 458 6.31 24.59 -5.25
C HIS A 458 5.35 23.47 -4.83
N THR A 459 5.80 22.22 -4.98
CA THR A 459 5.13 21.03 -4.46
C THR A 459 4.94 21.17 -2.94
N ARG A 460 3.73 20.93 -2.45
CA ARG A 460 3.36 21.03 -1.03
C ARG A 460 2.91 19.67 -0.49
N ILE A 461 3.35 19.34 0.72
CA ILE A 461 2.82 18.18 1.47
C ILE A 461 1.38 18.49 1.87
N PHE A 462 0.46 17.56 1.63
CA PHE A 462 -0.94 17.77 1.99
C PHE A 462 -1.11 17.96 3.50
N ASP A 463 -2.08 18.78 3.89
CA ASP A 463 -2.28 19.14 5.30
C ASP A 463 -2.73 17.95 6.17
N GLU A 464 -3.52 17.04 5.59
CA GLU A 464 -3.99 15.83 6.27
C GLU A 464 -3.06 14.66 5.92
N SER A 465 -2.45 14.07 6.94
CA SER A 465 -1.84 12.75 6.84
C SER A 465 -2.08 11.99 8.13
N SER A 466 -2.73 10.83 8.00
CA SER A 466 -3.13 10.02 9.14
C SER A 466 -3.28 8.55 8.80
N ILE A 467 -3.19 7.72 9.83
CA ILE A 467 -3.63 6.32 9.81
C ILE A 467 -4.96 6.27 10.54
N ARG A 468 -6.00 5.72 9.91
CA ARG A 468 -7.33 5.58 10.50
C ARG A 468 -7.76 4.12 10.49
N ILE A 469 -8.48 3.72 11.53
CA ILE A 469 -9.03 2.37 11.68
C ILE A 469 -10.55 2.48 11.75
N TRP A 470 -11.22 1.67 10.97
CA TRP A 470 -12.65 1.72 10.73
C TRP A 470 -13.29 0.38 11.08
N SER A 471 -14.48 0.40 11.68
CA SER A 471 -15.37 -0.77 11.70
C SER A 471 -16.22 -0.79 10.43
N VAL A 472 -16.42 -1.98 9.89
CA VAL A 472 -17.27 -2.25 8.72
C VAL A 472 -18.45 -3.12 9.18
N GLY A 473 -19.68 -2.71 8.88
CA GLY A 473 -20.86 -3.58 9.02
C GLY A 473 -21.43 -3.74 10.44
N GLY A 474 -21.18 -2.79 11.35
CA GLY A 474 -21.83 -2.75 12.66
C GLY A 474 -23.22 -2.13 12.60
N GLN A 475 -24.19 -2.67 13.35
CA GLN A 475 -25.48 -2.00 13.57
C GLN A 475 -25.24 -0.56 14.04
N SER A 476 -25.98 0.40 13.48
CA SER A 476 -26.15 1.72 14.09
C SER A 476 -26.62 1.52 15.52
N VAL A 477 -25.69 1.53 16.48
CA VAL A 477 -26.05 1.63 17.89
C VAL A 477 -26.48 3.08 18.09
N THR A 478 -27.74 3.34 17.76
CA THR A 478 -28.47 4.53 18.18
C THR A 478 -28.60 4.51 19.70
N ALA A 479 -27.83 5.37 20.37
CA ALA A 479 -28.30 6.34 21.37
C ALA A 479 -27.09 7.03 22.01
#